data_AF-A0A4U5W502-F1
#
_entry.id   AF-A0A4U5W502-F1
#
_cell.length_a   1.000
_cell.length_b   1.000
_cell.length_c   1.000
_cell.angle_alpha   90.00
_cell.angle_beta   90.00
_cell.angle_gamma   90.00
#
_symmetry.space_group_name_H-M   'P 1'
#
loop_
_entity.id
_entity.type
_entity.pdbx_description
1 polymer ?
#
loop_
_entity_poly.entity_id
_entity_poly.type
_entity_poly.pdbx_seq_one_letter_code
_entity_poly.pdbx_strand_id
1 'polypeptide(L)'
;MDIAKQIAAIARAVERLPGGAEDAGECVGVSLRRTYDSAVEDVWDAVTDPDRIKRWFMPINGDLRVGGTFQLEGNAGGEILACEPPRLVRLTWGGPRSIVELRLAEDGDGTALELDHIVPIEMAQSGAGALWVGPGWDGALMGLSLFLSGESIGDPTVMAASGEVQAFSKESVGAWAAAVDRSGTATADQLAQATTISLAQFAPDLPAPDTDRRSDPAGS
;
A
#
# COMPACT_ATOMS: atom_id res chain seq x y z
N MET A 1 -11.69 -1.97 15.01
CA MET A 1 -11.55 -1.00 13.91
C MET A 1 -12.77 -1.06 12.99
N ASP A 2 -13.28 0.09 12.52
CA ASP A 2 -14.31 0.11 11.46
C ASP A 2 -13.65 -0.06 10.08
N ILE A 3 -13.68 -1.29 9.55
CA ILE A 3 -13.04 -1.64 8.28
C ILE A 3 -13.59 -0.81 7.11
N ALA A 4 -14.91 -0.65 7.03
CA ALA A 4 -15.54 0.06 5.92
C ALA A 4 -15.10 1.52 5.89
N LYS A 5 -15.03 2.17 7.06
CA LYS A 5 -14.51 3.53 7.18
C LYS A 5 -13.04 3.62 6.74
N GLN A 6 -12.21 2.65 7.13
CA GLN A 6 -10.78 2.66 6.78
C GLN A 6 -10.56 2.46 5.28
N ILE A 7 -11.33 1.59 4.63
CA ILE A 7 -11.25 1.36 3.18
C ILE A 7 -11.69 2.61 2.40
N ALA A 8 -12.79 3.24 2.83
CA ALA A 8 -13.34 4.44 2.20
C ALA A 8 -12.45 5.69 2.37
N ALA A 9 -11.59 5.71 3.39
CA ALA A 9 -10.67 6.82 3.66
C ALA A 9 -9.49 6.90 2.67
N ILE A 10 -9.30 5.90 1.80
CA ILE A 10 -8.17 5.81 0.89
C ILE A 10 -8.66 5.89 -0.55
N ALA A 11 -8.24 6.94 -1.27
CA ALA A 11 -8.40 7.00 -2.71
C ALA A 11 -7.28 6.19 -3.38
N ARG A 12 -7.62 5.46 -4.46
CA ARG A 12 -6.69 4.54 -5.15
C ARG A 12 -6.77 4.74 -6.65
N ALA A 13 -5.61 4.76 -7.31
CA ALA A 13 -5.52 4.77 -8.76
C ALA A 13 -4.43 3.80 -9.23
N VAL A 14 -4.62 3.28 -10.44
CA VAL A 14 -3.67 2.43 -11.15
C VAL A 14 -3.50 2.98 -12.55
N GLU A 15 -2.27 3.08 -13.01
CA GLU A 15 -1.95 3.53 -14.35
C GLU A 15 -0.81 2.72 -14.97
N ARG A 16 -0.78 2.68 -16.30
CA ARG A 16 0.43 2.25 -17.03
C ARG A 16 1.22 3.48 -17.42
N LEU A 17 2.49 3.46 -17.09
CA LEU A 17 3.42 4.54 -17.36
C LEU A 17 4.44 4.08 -18.40
N PRO A 18 4.86 4.97 -19.32
CA PRO A 18 6.05 4.71 -20.12
C PRO A 18 7.27 4.65 -19.18
N GLY A 19 8.29 3.91 -19.60
CA GLY A 19 9.58 3.95 -18.94
C GLY A 19 10.21 5.34 -18.95
N GLY A 20 11.11 5.59 -18.00
CA GLY A 20 11.85 6.86 -17.94
C GLY A 20 12.75 7.07 -19.16
N ALA A 21 13.25 8.29 -19.36
CA ALA A 21 14.11 8.63 -20.51
C ALA A 21 15.40 7.78 -20.60
N GLU A 22 15.84 7.20 -19.47
CA GLU A 22 17.03 6.36 -19.38
C GLU A 22 16.72 4.86 -19.43
N ASP A 23 15.44 4.45 -19.39
CA ASP A 23 15.04 3.05 -19.37
C ASP A 23 13.67 2.83 -20.03
N ALA A 24 13.65 2.09 -21.14
CA ALA A 24 12.53 2.02 -22.07
C ALA A 24 11.39 1.05 -21.66
N GLY A 25 11.46 0.45 -20.46
CA GLY A 25 10.46 -0.52 -19.98
C GLY A 25 9.20 0.16 -19.43
N GLU A 26 8.01 -0.29 -19.84
CA GLU A 26 6.75 0.15 -19.22
C GLU A 26 6.77 -0.08 -17.69
N CYS A 27 6.01 0.72 -16.97
CA CYS A 27 5.81 0.58 -15.52
C CYS A 27 4.31 0.55 -15.18
N VAL A 28 3.99 0.04 -14.00
CA VAL A 28 2.69 0.16 -13.37
C VAL A 28 2.81 1.14 -12.21
N GLY A 29 2.04 2.22 -12.28
CA GLY A 29 1.91 3.20 -11.19
C GLY A 29 0.75 2.82 -10.28
N VAL A 30 1.01 2.83 -8.97
CA VAL A 30 0.04 2.61 -7.90
C VAL A 30 0.00 3.88 -7.05
N SER A 31 -1.13 4.58 -7.04
CA SER A 31 -1.28 5.83 -6.29
C SER A 31 -2.32 5.68 -5.19
N LEU A 32 -2.00 6.16 -4.00
CA LEU A 32 -2.89 6.22 -2.83
C LEU A 32 -2.93 7.64 -2.29
N ARG A 33 -4.12 8.09 -1.86
CA ARG A 33 -4.26 9.34 -1.10
C ARG A 33 -5.13 9.13 0.13
N ARG A 34 -4.70 9.67 1.27
CA ARG A 34 -5.45 9.69 2.53
C ARG A 34 -5.19 10.98 3.28
N THR A 35 -6.22 11.53 3.92
CA THR A 35 -6.09 12.68 4.83
C THR A 35 -6.03 12.21 6.28
N TYR A 36 -5.18 12.83 7.08
CA TYR A 36 -5.00 12.59 8.52
C TYR A 36 -5.37 13.83 9.33
N ASP A 37 -6.03 13.65 10.47
CA ASP A 37 -6.35 14.71 11.43
C ASP A 37 -5.14 15.00 12.33
N SER A 38 -4.04 15.43 11.70
CA SER A 38 -2.77 15.72 12.36
C SER A 38 -2.00 16.74 11.53
N ALA A 39 -1.22 17.59 12.21
CA ALA A 39 -0.36 18.57 11.56
C ALA A 39 0.72 17.90 10.71
N VAL A 40 1.16 18.58 9.64
CA VAL A 40 2.08 18.01 8.65
C VAL A 40 3.42 17.61 9.26
N GLU A 41 3.89 18.35 10.26
CA GLU A 41 5.11 18.04 10.99
C GLU A 41 4.98 16.73 11.78
N ASP A 42 3.80 16.46 12.37
CA ASP A 42 3.59 15.24 13.14
C ASP A 42 3.48 14.01 12.23
N VAL A 43 2.81 14.16 11.08
CA VAL A 43 2.76 13.11 10.05
C VAL A 43 4.16 12.87 9.47
N TRP A 44 4.92 13.94 9.20
CA TRP A 44 6.29 13.86 8.70
C TRP A 44 7.20 13.09 9.65
N ASP A 45 7.19 13.45 10.94
CA ASP A 45 7.96 12.74 11.95
C ASP A 45 7.52 11.28 12.05
N ALA A 46 6.21 11.00 11.97
CA ALA A 46 5.69 9.63 12.01
C ALA A 46 6.21 8.75 10.86
N VAL A 47 6.48 9.32 9.68
CA VAL A 47 6.95 8.58 8.50
C VAL A 47 8.45 8.67 8.25
N THR A 48 9.20 9.47 9.03
CA THR A 48 10.65 9.64 8.85
C THR A 48 11.50 9.33 10.07
N ASP A 49 10.97 9.44 11.29
CA ASP A 49 11.69 9.05 12.52
C ASP A 49 11.60 7.54 12.73
N PRO A 50 12.73 6.79 12.72
CA PRO A 50 12.75 5.34 12.94
C PRO A 50 12.09 4.91 14.26
N ASP A 51 12.21 5.72 15.32
CA ASP A 51 11.62 5.42 16.62
C ASP A 51 10.10 5.58 16.64
N ARG A 52 9.55 6.35 15.68
CA ARG A 52 8.10 6.48 15.45
C ARG A 52 7.60 5.45 14.44
N ILE A 53 8.32 5.24 13.34
CA ILE A 53 7.97 4.26 12.29
C ILE A 53 7.72 2.88 12.90
N LYS A 54 8.64 2.39 13.75
CA LYS A 54 8.52 1.06 14.38
C LYS A 54 7.30 0.86 15.29
N ARG A 55 6.57 1.93 15.61
CA ARG A 55 5.35 1.88 16.44
C ARG A 55 4.09 1.58 15.64
N TRP A 56 4.14 1.78 14.32
CA TRP A 56 2.98 1.59 13.43
C TRP A 56 3.28 0.82 12.15
N PHE A 57 4.56 0.66 11.83
CA PHE A 57 5.08 -0.04 10.67
C PHE A 57 6.23 -0.98 11.07
N MET A 58 6.89 -1.61 10.09
CA MET A 58 8.05 -2.47 10.34
C MET A 58 9.27 -1.64 10.80
N PRO A 59 10.10 -2.15 11.71
CA PRO A 59 11.37 -1.51 12.05
C PRO A 59 12.23 -1.27 10.81
N ILE A 60 12.87 -0.10 10.78
CA ILE A 60 13.72 0.36 9.69
C ILE A 60 15.15 0.61 10.19
N ASN A 61 16.13 0.12 9.44
CA ASN A 61 17.55 0.25 9.77
C ASN A 61 18.35 0.71 8.54
N GLY A 62 19.52 1.32 8.74
CA GLY A 62 20.44 1.69 7.66
C GLY A 62 21.08 3.08 7.83
N ASP A 63 21.61 3.61 6.74
CA ASP A 63 22.13 4.98 6.65
C ASP A 63 21.01 5.89 6.15
N LEU A 64 20.16 6.34 7.09
CA LEU A 64 18.88 7.01 6.80
C LEU A 64 19.06 8.50 6.44
N ARG A 65 19.84 8.74 5.39
CA ARG A 65 20.08 10.05 4.77
C ARG A 65 20.00 9.92 3.26
N VAL A 66 19.87 11.05 2.56
CA VAL A 66 19.93 11.07 1.09
C VAL A 66 21.24 10.44 0.58
N GLY A 67 21.12 9.55 -0.41
CA GLY A 67 22.19 8.73 -0.96
C GLY A 67 22.66 7.58 -0.05
N GLY A 68 22.00 7.38 1.10
CA GLY A 68 22.18 6.24 1.98
C GLY A 68 21.13 5.15 1.74
N THR A 69 21.27 4.03 2.44
CA THR A 69 20.42 2.84 2.26
C THR A 69 19.51 2.60 3.46
N PHE A 70 18.34 2.00 3.22
CA PHE A 70 17.44 1.52 4.26
C PHE A 70 17.09 0.04 4.07
N GLN A 71 16.66 -0.61 5.14
CA GLN A 71 16.11 -1.95 5.14
C GLN A 71 14.95 -2.02 6.16
N LEU A 72 13.77 -2.44 5.69
CA LEU A 72 12.66 -2.82 6.57
C LEU A 72 12.80 -4.28 6.96
N GLU A 73 12.66 -4.58 8.25
CA GLU A 73 12.82 -5.95 8.75
C GLU A 73 11.78 -6.89 8.13
N GLY A 74 12.26 -8.00 7.54
CA GLY A 74 11.40 -8.98 6.86
C GLY A 74 10.77 -8.50 5.55
N ASN A 75 11.18 -7.35 5.01
CA ASN A 75 10.57 -6.74 3.83
C ASN A 75 11.63 -6.10 2.91
N ALA A 76 11.27 -5.06 2.16
CA ALA A 76 12.12 -4.42 1.18
C ALA A 76 13.18 -3.50 1.82
N GLY A 77 14.32 -3.38 1.13
CA GLY A 77 15.30 -2.33 1.33
C GLY A 77 15.52 -1.54 0.05
N GLY A 78 16.35 -0.50 0.13
CA GLY A 78 16.65 0.37 -1.01
C GLY A 78 17.52 1.56 -0.63
N GLU A 79 17.63 2.51 -1.54
CA GLU A 79 18.31 3.80 -1.39
C GLU A 79 17.31 4.95 -1.19
N ILE A 80 17.67 5.91 -0.34
CA ILE A 80 16.94 7.16 -0.17
C ILE A 80 17.43 8.16 -1.23
N LEU A 81 16.57 8.47 -2.19
CA LEU A 81 16.88 9.31 -3.34
C LEU A 81 16.68 10.81 -3.05
N ALA A 82 15.62 11.14 -2.30
CA ALA A 82 15.33 12.51 -1.87
C ALA A 82 14.61 12.50 -0.53
N CYS A 83 14.86 13.54 0.27
CA CYS A 83 14.19 13.78 1.53
C CYS A 83 14.13 15.30 1.75
N GLU A 84 12.94 15.87 1.61
CA GLU A 84 12.66 17.30 1.65
C GLU A 84 11.61 17.57 2.74
N PRO A 85 12.03 17.78 4.01
CA PRO A 85 11.09 18.01 5.10
C PRO A 85 10.22 19.25 4.93
N PRO A 86 8.95 19.24 5.38
CA PRO A 86 8.16 18.10 5.82
C PRO A 86 7.31 17.49 4.67
N ARG A 87 7.78 17.54 3.42
CA ARG A 87 6.92 17.42 2.23
C ARG A 87 7.15 16.19 1.38
N LEU A 88 8.37 15.68 1.27
CA LEU A 88 8.67 14.64 0.29
C LEU A 88 9.75 13.66 0.76
N VAL A 89 9.48 12.37 0.63
CA VAL A 89 10.49 11.31 0.64
C VAL A 89 10.38 10.51 -0.64
N ARG A 90 11.50 10.29 -1.32
CA ARG A 90 11.58 9.46 -2.51
C ARG A 90 12.68 8.42 -2.34
N LEU A 91 12.37 7.17 -2.63
CA LEU A 91 13.26 6.03 -2.39
C LEU A 91 13.07 4.92 -3.43
N THR A 92 14.08 4.07 -3.59
CA THR A 92 13.91 2.81 -4.33
C THR A 92 13.31 1.73 -3.43
N TRP A 93 12.66 0.71 -4.00
CA TRP A 93 11.98 -0.33 -3.23
C TRP A 93 12.25 -1.74 -3.75
N GLY A 94 13.13 -2.50 -3.08
CA GLY A 94 13.46 -3.88 -3.47
C GLY A 94 14.20 -4.03 -4.81
N GLY A 95 14.48 -2.91 -5.50
CA GLY A 95 15.22 -2.85 -6.75
C GLY A 95 15.36 -1.41 -7.23
N PRO A 96 16.37 -1.10 -8.07
CA PRO A 96 16.74 0.27 -8.41
C PRO A 96 15.70 1.02 -9.26
N ARG A 97 14.76 0.30 -9.87
CA ARG A 97 13.73 0.85 -10.77
C ARG A 97 12.33 0.89 -10.16
N SER A 98 12.14 0.26 -9.00
CA SER A 98 10.88 0.36 -8.25
C SER A 98 10.99 1.58 -7.36
N ILE A 99 10.17 2.59 -7.57
CA ILE A 99 10.29 3.89 -6.90
C ILE A 99 9.06 4.13 -6.05
N VAL A 100 9.27 4.48 -4.79
CA VAL A 100 8.22 4.98 -3.90
C VAL A 100 8.47 6.45 -3.65
N GLU A 101 7.43 7.26 -3.84
CA GLU A 101 7.41 8.67 -3.49
C GLU A 101 6.24 8.94 -2.55
N LEU A 102 6.53 9.50 -1.38
CA LEU A 102 5.56 9.94 -0.40
C LEU A 102 5.58 11.46 -0.35
N ARG A 103 4.42 12.08 -0.53
CA ARG A 103 4.21 13.53 -0.53
C ARG A 103 3.21 13.92 0.55
N LEU A 104 3.53 14.97 1.30
CA LEU A 104 2.66 15.55 2.31
C LEU A 104 2.30 16.99 1.95
N ALA A 105 1.03 17.34 2.16
CA ALA A 105 0.52 18.70 2.01
C ALA A 105 -0.49 19.01 3.12
N GLU A 106 -0.52 20.27 3.55
CA GLU A 106 -1.58 20.76 4.44
C GLU A 106 -2.95 20.64 3.75
N ASP A 107 -3.96 20.17 4.48
CA ASP A 107 -5.34 19.98 4.02
C ASP A 107 -6.30 20.46 5.12
N GLY A 108 -6.54 21.77 5.17
CA GLY A 108 -7.25 22.42 6.27
C GLY A 108 -6.47 22.33 7.58
N ASP A 109 -7.10 21.78 8.62
CA ASP A 109 -6.46 21.52 9.92
C ASP A 109 -5.69 20.18 9.96
N GLY A 110 -5.73 19.41 8.86
CA GLY A 110 -5.08 18.10 8.73
C GLY A 110 -4.00 18.06 7.66
N THR A 111 -3.58 16.84 7.31
CA THR A 111 -2.54 16.59 6.31
C THR A 111 -3.00 15.57 5.28
N ALA A 112 -2.89 15.93 4.01
CA ALA A 112 -3.01 14.99 2.91
C ALA A 112 -1.67 14.27 2.67
N LEU A 113 -1.69 12.94 2.71
CA LEU A 113 -0.60 12.08 2.30
C LEU A 113 -0.94 11.46 0.95
N GLU A 114 -0.04 11.62 0.00
CA GLU A 114 -0.06 10.96 -1.31
C GLU A 114 1.14 10.01 -1.39
N LEU A 115 0.89 8.77 -1.78
CA LEU A 115 1.93 7.75 -1.99
C LEU A 115 1.81 7.21 -3.40
N ASP A 116 2.90 7.31 -4.15
CA ASP A 116 3.05 6.69 -5.46
C ASP A 116 4.09 5.58 -5.38
N HIS A 117 3.76 4.40 -5.90
CA HIS A 117 4.70 3.31 -6.09
C HIS A 117 4.72 2.93 -7.58
N ILE A 118 5.82 3.26 -8.24
CA ILE A 118 6.08 2.88 -9.64
C ILE A 118 6.85 1.56 -9.64
N VAL A 119 6.26 0.54 -10.25
CA VAL A 119 6.83 -0.81 -10.34
C VAL A 119 7.12 -1.15 -11.81
N PRO A 120 8.33 -1.61 -12.16
CA PRO A 120 8.63 -2.04 -13.52
C PRO A 120 7.70 -3.17 -14.00
N ILE A 121 7.28 -3.15 -15.26
CA ILE A 121 6.33 -4.14 -15.80
C ILE A 121 6.87 -5.56 -15.73
N GLU A 122 8.19 -5.77 -15.73
CA GLU A 122 8.77 -7.12 -15.59
C GLU A 122 8.51 -7.71 -14.20
N MET A 123 8.34 -6.85 -13.19
CA MET A 123 7.96 -7.24 -11.83
C MET A 123 6.44 -7.28 -11.66
N ALA A 124 5.74 -6.26 -12.19
CA ALA A 124 4.28 -6.17 -12.06
C ALA A 124 3.52 -7.15 -12.97
N GLN A 125 4.13 -7.59 -14.08
CA GLN A 125 3.60 -8.45 -15.15
C GLN A 125 2.45 -7.84 -15.98
N SER A 126 1.55 -7.11 -15.33
CA SER A 126 0.44 -6.37 -15.93
C SER A 126 -0.03 -5.28 -14.95
N GLY A 127 -1.02 -4.47 -15.34
CA GLY A 127 -1.67 -3.55 -14.39
C GLY A 127 -2.25 -4.23 -13.15
N ALA A 128 -2.60 -5.52 -13.24
CA ALA A 128 -3.06 -6.31 -12.09
C ALA A 128 -1.95 -6.51 -11.03
N GLY A 129 -0.69 -6.25 -11.38
CA GLY A 129 0.41 -6.23 -10.42
C GLY A 129 0.31 -5.13 -9.36
N ALA A 130 -0.60 -4.17 -9.52
CA ALA A 130 -0.99 -3.28 -8.43
C ALA A 130 -1.43 -4.04 -7.17
N LEU A 131 -1.99 -5.24 -7.31
CA LEU A 131 -2.41 -6.11 -6.20
C LEU A 131 -1.25 -6.74 -5.41
N TRP A 132 0.00 -6.62 -5.88
CA TRP A 132 1.19 -7.10 -5.16
C TRP A 132 1.62 -6.14 -4.04
N VAL A 133 1.38 -4.83 -4.24
CA VAL A 133 1.87 -3.77 -3.34
C VAL A 133 0.74 -2.93 -2.74
N GLY A 134 -0.35 -2.72 -3.48
CA GLY A 134 -1.46 -1.86 -3.10
C GLY A 134 -2.07 -2.22 -1.74
N PRO A 135 -2.49 -3.48 -1.50
CA PRO A 135 -3.05 -3.86 -0.20
C PRO A 135 -2.08 -3.70 0.97
N GLY A 136 -0.78 -3.90 0.74
CA GLY A 136 0.25 -3.64 1.75
C GLY A 136 0.33 -2.15 2.12
N TRP A 137 0.25 -1.25 1.13
CA TRP A 137 0.20 0.19 1.37
C TRP A 137 -1.09 0.63 2.07
N ASP A 138 -2.24 0.06 1.72
CA ASP A 138 -3.48 0.31 2.46
C ASP A 138 -3.33 -0.05 3.94
N GLY A 139 -2.72 -1.20 4.24
CA GLY A 139 -2.41 -1.64 5.60
C GLY A 139 -1.50 -0.66 6.34
N ALA A 140 -0.45 -0.17 5.67
CA ALA A 140 0.45 0.83 6.22
C ALA A 140 -0.27 2.16 6.53
N LEU A 141 -1.06 2.70 5.60
CA LEU A 141 -1.80 3.95 5.79
C LEU A 141 -2.88 3.83 6.88
N MET A 142 -3.47 2.64 7.05
CA MET A 142 -4.35 2.32 8.16
C MET A 142 -3.59 2.29 9.50
N GLY A 143 -2.44 1.60 9.56
CA GLY A 143 -1.58 1.58 10.74
C GLY A 143 -1.15 2.98 11.19
N LEU A 144 -0.73 3.82 10.25
CA LEU A 144 -0.39 5.23 10.50
C LEU A 144 -1.58 6.00 11.09
N SER A 145 -2.80 5.75 10.58
CA SER A 145 -3.99 6.43 11.10
C SER A 145 -4.32 6.04 12.52
N LEU A 146 -4.17 4.77 12.88
CA LEU A 146 -4.41 4.29 14.25
C LEU A 146 -3.38 4.92 15.19
N PHE A 147 -2.11 4.93 14.78
CA PHE A 147 -1.03 5.54 15.54
C PHE A 147 -1.21 7.03 15.78
N LEU A 148 -1.52 7.82 14.75
CA LEU A 148 -1.75 9.26 14.88
C LEU A 148 -3.00 9.58 15.73
N SER A 149 -4.00 8.69 15.73
CA SER A 149 -5.17 8.81 16.61
C SER A 149 -4.89 8.44 18.07
N GLY A 150 -3.65 8.03 18.39
CA GLY A 150 -3.25 7.59 19.73
C GLY A 150 -3.74 6.18 20.09
N GLU A 151 -4.23 5.40 19.12
CA GLU A 151 -4.63 4.01 19.35
C GLU A 151 -3.38 3.13 19.52
N SER A 152 -3.36 2.31 20.57
CA SER A 152 -2.30 1.34 20.78
C SER A 152 -2.51 0.13 19.88
N ILE A 153 -1.64 -0.05 18.89
CA ILE A 153 -1.72 -1.20 17.97
C ILE A 153 -0.86 -2.40 18.41
N GLY A 154 -0.14 -2.29 19.53
CA GLY A 154 0.79 -3.33 19.99
C GLY A 154 2.01 -3.48 19.08
N ASP A 155 2.45 -4.71 18.85
CA ASP A 155 3.49 -5.00 17.87
C ASP A 155 2.90 -4.91 16.44
N PRO A 156 3.41 -4.03 15.56
CA PRO A 156 2.82 -3.84 14.24
C PRO A 156 2.84 -5.10 13.36
N THR A 157 3.84 -5.97 13.52
CA THR A 157 3.96 -7.21 12.74
C THR A 157 2.93 -8.24 13.20
N VAL A 158 2.72 -8.36 14.51
CA VAL A 158 1.66 -9.21 15.08
C VAL A 158 0.27 -8.69 14.71
N MET A 159 0.07 -7.37 14.78
CA MET A 159 -1.19 -6.73 14.39
C MET A 159 -1.51 -6.99 12.91
N ALA A 160 -0.53 -6.85 12.03
CA ALA A 160 -0.68 -7.10 10.59
C ALA A 160 -1.14 -8.54 10.28
N ALA A 161 -0.74 -9.51 11.09
CA ALA A 161 -1.16 -10.91 10.95
C ALA A 161 -2.54 -11.23 11.57
N SER A 162 -3.14 -10.30 12.32
CA SER A 162 -4.40 -10.54 13.02
C SER A 162 -5.57 -10.79 12.07
N GLY A 163 -6.56 -11.58 12.50
CA GLY A 163 -7.77 -11.84 11.70
C GLY A 163 -8.56 -10.56 11.35
N GLU A 164 -8.50 -9.54 12.21
CA GLU A 164 -9.11 -8.23 11.93
C GLU A 164 -8.39 -7.49 10.78
N VAL A 165 -7.06 -7.48 10.76
CA VAL A 165 -6.29 -6.88 9.65
C VAL A 165 -6.38 -7.72 8.37
N GLN A 166 -6.48 -9.04 8.47
CA GLN A 166 -6.77 -9.88 7.30
C GLN A 166 -8.17 -9.59 6.72
N ALA A 167 -9.18 -9.32 7.56
CA ALA A 167 -10.50 -8.91 7.10
C ALA A 167 -10.46 -7.54 6.39
N PHE A 168 -9.71 -6.58 6.94
CA PHE A 168 -9.42 -5.32 6.25
C PHE A 168 -8.71 -5.56 4.91
N SER A 169 -7.72 -6.44 4.89
CA SER A 169 -6.92 -6.72 3.70
C SER A 169 -7.75 -7.38 2.60
N LYS A 170 -8.69 -8.26 2.94
CA LYS A 170 -9.65 -8.82 1.98
C LYS A 170 -10.47 -7.73 1.28
N GLU A 171 -11.00 -6.77 2.04
CA GLU A 171 -11.75 -5.63 1.47
C GLU A 171 -10.84 -4.71 0.65
N SER A 172 -9.59 -4.51 1.09
CA SER A 172 -8.56 -3.76 0.36
C SER A 172 -8.24 -4.41 -0.99
N VAL A 173 -8.06 -5.73 -1.03
CA VAL A 173 -7.85 -6.49 -2.27
C VAL A 173 -9.01 -6.29 -3.23
N GLY A 174 -10.26 -6.34 -2.74
CA GLY A 174 -11.44 -6.03 -3.55
C GLY A 174 -11.45 -4.59 -4.09
N ALA A 175 -11.08 -3.60 -3.26
CA ALA A 175 -11.00 -2.20 -3.66
C ALA A 175 -9.92 -1.95 -4.73
N TRP A 176 -8.76 -2.59 -4.60
CA TRP A 176 -7.69 -2.57 -5.60
C TRP A 176 -8.10 -3.26 -6.89
N ALA A 177 -8.77 -4.41 -6.81
CA ALA A 177 -9.26 -5.10 -8.01
C ALA A 177 -10.23 -4.20 -8.80
N ALA A 178 -11.12 -3.48 -8.11
CA ALA A 178 -11.99 -2.50 -8.73
C ALA A 178 -11.23 -1.29 -9.32
N ALA A 179 -10.11 -0.88 -8.72
CA ALA A 179 -9.27 0.19 -9.28
C ALA A 179 -8.54 -0.25 -10.56
N VAL A 180 -8.03 -1.49 -10.59
CA VAL A 180 -7.42 -2.08 -11.79
C VAL A 180 -8.45 -2.20 -12.91
N ASP A 181 -9.65 -2.70 -12.61
CA ASP A 181 -10.74 -2.82 -13.60
C ASP A 181 -11.09 -1.46 -14.22
N ARG A 182 -11.31 -0.43 -13.39
CA ARG A 182 -11.59 0.95 -13.86
C ARG A 182 -10.47 1.54 -14.71
N SER A 183 -9.22 1.19 -14.42
CA SER A 183 -8.06 1.71 -15.15
C SER A 183 -7.91 1.08 -16.55
N GLY A 184 -8.50 -0.10 -16.79
CA GLY A 184 -8.32 -0.85 -18.04
C GLY A 184 -6.89 -1.33 -18.29
N THR A 185 -6.03 -1.38 -17.26
CA THR A 185 -4.60 -1.69 -17.40
C THR A 185 -4.28 -3.19 -17.42
N ALA A 186 -5.28 -4.05 -17.20
CA ALA A 186 -5.17 -5.51 -17.22
C ALA A 186 -6.42 -6.17 -17.82
N THR A 187 -6.26 -7.38 -18.34
CA THR A 187 -7.38 -8.22 -18.79
C THR A 187 -8.15 -8.81 -17.59
N ALA A 188 -9.39 -9.24 -17.82
CA ALA A 188 -10.20 -9.88 -16.78
C ALA A 188 -9.53 -11.13 -16.18
N ASP A 189 -8.88 -11.95 -17.01
CA ASP A 189 -8.18 -13.16 -16.56
C ASP A 189 -6.96 -12.83 -15.69
N GLN A 190 -6.17 -11.83 -16.08
CA GLN A 190 -5.04 -11.33 -15.28
C GLN A 190 -5.52 -10.79 -13.93
N LEU A 191 -6.61 -10.02 -13.92
CA LEU A 191 -7.19 -9.46 -12.71
C LEU A 191 -7.72 -10.56 -11.78
N ALA A 192 -8.45 -11.55 -12.32
CA ALA A 192 -8.97 -12.65 -11.53
C ALA A 192 -7.84 -13.47 -10.88
N GLN A 193 -6.80 -13.82 -11.65
CA GLN A 193 -5.65 -14.54 -11.13
C GLN A 193 -4.91 -13.74 -10.05
N ALA A 194 -4.63 -12.46 -10.30
CA ALA A 194 -3.95 -11.60 -9.34
C ALA A 194 -4.75 -11.42 -8.04
N THR A 195 -6.08 -11.31 -8.13
CA THR A 195 -6.97 -11.21 -6.97
C THR A 195 -6.86 -12.46 -6.10
N THR A 196 -6.90 -13.66 -6.68
CA THR A 196 -6.74 -14.91 -5.94
C THR A 196 -5.39 -14.98 -5.22
N ILE A 197 -4.29 -14.63 -5.91
CA ILE A 197 -2.95 -14.66 -5.33
C ILE A 197 -2.83 -13.62 -4.20
N SER A 198 -3.35 -12.41 -4.42
CA SER A 198 -3.30 -11.32 -3.43
C SER A 198 -4.12 -11.66 -2.18
N LEU A 199 -5.29 -12.29 -2.31
CA LEU A 199 -6.04 -12.80 -1.16
C LEU A 199 -5.25 -13.85 -0.36
N ALA A 200 -4.60 -14.80 -1.04
CA ALA A 200 -3.78 -15.80 -0.38
C ALA A 200 -2.56 -15.20 0.34
N GLN A 201 -2.04 -14.07 -0.16
CA GLN A 201 -0.94 -13.35 0.47
C GLN A 201 -1.38 -12.52 1.69
N PHE A 202 -2.47 -11.76 1.57
CA PHE A 202 -2.85 -10.75 2.57
C PHE A 202 -3.98 -11.19 3.52
N ALA A 203 -4.72 -12.24 3.20
CA ALA A 203 -5.77 -12.80 4.04
C ALA A 203 -5.75 -14.35 4.06
N PRO A 204 -4.59 -14.98 4.34
CA PRO A 204 -4.40 -16.44 4.23
C PRO A 204 -5.30 -17.26 5.15
N ASP A 205 -5.70 -16.71 6.31
CA ASP A 205 -6.46 -17.43 7.33
C ASP A 205 -7.97 -17.22 7.21
N LEU A 206 -8.42 -16.37 6.27
CA LEU A 206 -9.84 -16.20 6.01
C LEU A 206 -10.36 -17.29 5.08
N PRO A 207 -11.57 -17.81 5.32
CA PRO A 207 -12.19 -18.76 4.42
C PRO A 207 -12.32 -18.14 3.02
N ALA A 208 -11.98 -18.93 2.01
CA ALA A 208 -12.18 -18.56 0.61
C ALA A 208 -13.64 -18.14 0.39
N PRO A 209 -13.90 -17.16 -0.50
CA PRO A 209 -15.27 -16.81 -0.84
C PRO A 209 -16.02 -18.06 -1.31
N ASP A 210 -17.22 -18.26 -0.76
CA ASP A 210 -18.05 -19.42 -1.00
C ASP A 210 -18.46 -19.45 -2.49
N THR A 211 -17.70 -20.18 -3.32
CA THR A 211 -17.95 -20.28 -4.77
C THR A 211 -19.08 -21.24 -5.11
N ASP A 212 -19.75 -21.84 -4.13
CA ASP A 212 -20.80 -22.82 -4.36
C ASP A 212 -22.12 -22.46 -3.68
N ARG A 213 -22.72 -21.38 -4.17
CA ARG A 213 -24.18 -21.24 -4.10
C ARG A 213 -24.76 -21.11 -5.50
N ARG A 214 -24.53 -22.15 -6.32
CA ARG A 214 -25.44 -22.38 -7.46
C ARG A 214 -26.83 -22.59 -6.89
N SER A 215 -27.75 -21.79 -7.38
CA SER A 215 -29.17 -21.89 -7.11
C SER A 215 -29.63 -23.32 -7.43
N ASP A 216 -30.04 -24.08 -6.42
CA ASP A 216 -30.93 -25.20 -6.65
C ASP A 216 -32.26 -24.63 -7.17
N PRO A 217 -32.69 -24.98 -8.40
CA PRO A 217 -34.04 -24.68 -8.83
C PRO A 217 -35.00 -25.63 -8.10
N ALA A 218 -36.13 -25.08 -7.70
CA ALA A 218 -37.22 -25.71 -6.97
C ALA A 218 -37.59 -27.14 -7.44
N GLY A 219 -37.86 -28.01 -6.48
CA GLY A 219 -38.75 -29.17 -6.59
C GLY A 219 -39.44 -29.36 -5.23
N SER A 220 -40.75 -29.60 -5.11
CA SER A 220 -41.82 -29.96 -6.04
C SER A 220 -43.15 -29.34 -5.56
#